data_AF-A0A963QWR8-F1
#
_entry.id   AF-A0A963QWR8-F1
#
_cell.length_a   1.000
_cell.length_b   1.000
_cell.length_c   1.000
_cell.angle_alpha   90.00
_cell.angle_beta   90.00
_cell.angle_gamma   90.00
#
_symmetry.space_group_name_H-M   'P 1'
#
loop_
_entity.id
_entity.type
_entity.pdbx_description
1 polymer ?
#
loop_
_entity_poly.entity_id
_entity_poly.type
_entity_poly.pdbx_seq_one_letter_code
_entity_poly.pdbx_strand_id
1 'polypeptide(L)'
;MPRSCSVSRSGTKETPLAEIEVYLLDDEEVAIVSTKYARCDGGGGVLGHPVEYLTLEKGGQTVCKYCDRRFVHAGHPDVAHIRRDGKAFGASTGAALAD
;
A
#
# COMPACT_ATOMS: atom_id res chain seq x y z
N MET A 1 -31.25 -2.40 27.53
CA MET A 1 -30.23 -1.37 27.22
C MET A 1 -28.92 -2.06 26.85
N PRO A 2 -28.48 -2.07 25.58
CA PRO A 2 -27.18 -2.64 25.23
C PRO A 2 -26.06 -1.69 25.67
N ARG A 3 -25.11 -2.23 26.44
CA ARG A 3 -23.96 -1.52 27.02
C ARG A 3 -23.01 -1.14 25.89
N SER A 4 -22.77 0.15 25.73
CA SER A 4 -21.74 0.69 24.84
C SER A 4 -20.36 0.23 25.33
N CYS A 5 -19.78 -0.79 24.68
CA CYS A 5 -18.35 -1.03 24.75
C CYS A 5 -17.68 0.04 23.89
N SER A 6 -17.25 1.12 24.53
CA SER A 6 -16.44 2.18 23.94
C SER A 6 -15.09 1.60 23.51
N VAL A 7 -14.95 1.21 22.24
CA VAL A 7 -13.66 0.88 21.65
C VAL A 7 -12.90 2.19 21.47
N SER A 8 -12.09 2.53 22.45
CA SER A 8 -11.08 3.57 22.35
C SER A 8 -10.04 3.13 21.32
N ARG A 9 -10.13 3.65 20.10
CA ARG A 9 -9.08 3.48 19.09
C ARG A 9 -7.90 4.37 19.43
N SER A 10 -7.04 3.87 20.31
CA SER A 10 -5.70 4.41 20.52
C SER A 10 -4.81 3.97 19.35
N GLY A 11 -4.90 4.68 18.24
CA GLY A 11 -3.94 4.53 17.14
C GLY A 11 -2.57 4.99 17.61
N THR A 12 -1.62 4.05 17.72
CA THR A 12 -0.23 4.35 18.00
C THR A 12 0.35 5.18 16.86
N LYS A 13 0.82 6.39 17.18
CA LYS A 13 1.69 7.19 16.32
C LYS A 13 3.07 6.53 16.26
N GLU A 14 3.21 5.47 15.49
CA GLU A 14 4.53 5.03 15.03
C GLU A 14 4.80 5.65 13.66
N THR A 15 5.72 6.62 13.68
CA THR A 15 6.13 7.50 12.59
C THR A 15 6.16 6.78 11.23
N PRO A 16 5.30 7.14 10.25
CA PRO A 16 5.23 6.38 9.02
C PRO A 16 6.45 6.70 8.15
N LEU A 17 7.19 5.65 7.78
CA LEU A 17 8.10 5.64 6.64
C LEU A 17 7.25 5.73 5.36
N ALA A 18 6.73 6.93 5.08
CA ALA A 18 5.85 7.28 3.96
C ALA A 18 4.51 6.51 3.94
N GLU A 19 3.40 7.24 3.85
CA GLU A 19 2.04 6.70 3.75
C GLU A 19 1.83 6.04 2.39
N ILE A 20 2.42 4.87 2.18
CA ILE A 20 2.24 4.10 0.95
C ILE A 20 0.84 3.48 0.99
N GLU A 21 -0.07 3.99 0.15
CA GLU A 21 -1.41 3.41 0.00
C GLU A 21 -1.31 2.21 -0.94
N VAL A 22 -1.56 0.99 -0.45
CA VAL A 22 -1.46 -0.23 -1.27
C VAL A 22 -2.86 -0.70 -1.66
N TYR A 23 -3.02 -1.04 -2.93
CA TYR A 23 -4.25 -1.52 -3.55
C TYR A 23 -3.99 -2.81 -4.31
N LEU A 24 -5.00 -3.67 -4.38
CA LEU A 24 -5.06 -4.79 -5.30
C LEU A 24 -6.01 -4.40 -6.46
N LEU A 25 -5.48 -4.28 -7.67
CA LEU A 25 -6.22 -3.92 -8.87
C LEU A 25 -6.00 -5.02 -9.91
N ASP A 26 -7.05 -5.73 -10.30
CA ASP A 26 -6.96 -6.83 -11.30
C ASP A 26 -5.83 -7.84 -10.98
N ASP A 27 -5.75 -8.26 -9.71
CA ASP A 27 -4.71 -9.15 -9.17
C ASP A 27 -3.27 -8.58 -9.14
N GLU A 28 -3.08 -7.31 -9.52
CA GLU A 28 -1.81 -6.58 -9.40
C GLU A 28 -1.75 -5.79 -8.08
N GLU A 29 -0.62 -5.89 -7.37
CA GLU A 29 -0.34 -5.05 -6.21
C GLU A 29 0.18 -3.67 -6.66
N VAL A 30 -0.57 -2.61 -6.33
CA VAL A 30 -0.25 -1.23 -6.68
C VAL A 30 -0.07 -0.38 -5.42
N ALA A 31 1.13 0.16 -5.23
CA ALA A 31 1.51 1.06 -4.16
C ALA A 31 1.54 2.51 -4.64
N ILE A 32 0.67 3.37 -4.09
CA ILE A 32 0.68 4.80 -4.34
C ILE A 32 1.64 5.47 -3.36
N VAL A 33 2.60 6.24 -3.89
CA VAL A 33 3.63 6.95 -3.13
C VAL A 33 3.57 8.45 -3.38
N SER A 34 3.84 9.25 -2.36
CA SER A 34 3.90 10.71 -2.47
C SER A 34 5.26 11.24 -2.94
N THR A 35 6.28 10.39 -2.93
CA THR A 35 7.67 10.73 -3.30
C THR A 35 8.08 10.09 -4.61
N LYS A 36 9.04 10.71 -5.31
CA LYS A 36 9.66 10.13 -6.52
C LYS A 36 10.61 8.95 -6.23
N TYR A 37 10.86 8.67 -4.96
CA TYR A 37 11.71 7.58 -4.50
C TYR A 37 10.89 6.67 -3.61
N ALA A 38 10.97 5.37 -3.86
CA ALA A 38 10.31 4.34 -3.07
C ALA A 38 11.34 3.32 -2.60
N ARG A 39 11.07 2.70 -1.44
CA ARG A 39 11.84 1.57 -0.92
C ARG A 39 10.91 0.37 -0.87
N CYS A 40 11.31 -0.74 -1.48
CA CYS A 40 10.57 -1.98 -1.42
C CYS A 40 11.42 -3.06 -0.76
N ASP A 41 10.87 -3.71 0.26
CA ASP A 41 11.46 -4.84 0.99
C ASP A 41 10.56 -6.09 0.98
N GLY A 42 9.51 -6.09 0.16
CA GLY A 42 8.60 -7.22 -0.02
C GLY A 42 7.69 -7.54 1.18
N GLY A 43 7.41 -6.57 2.06
CA GLY A 43 6.57 -6.79 3.26
C GLY A 43 7.36 -7.09 4.53
N GLY A 44 8.68 -6.92 4.48
CA GLY A 44 9.57 -6.97 5.64
C GLY A 44 9.99 -8.37 6.08
N GLY A 45 11.18 -8.45 6.68
CA GLY A 45 11.70 -9.69 7.26
C GLY A 45 12.22 -10.69 6.21
N VAL A 46 12.25 -11.96 6.59
CA VAL A 46 12.89 -13.04 5.81
C VAL A 46 12.08 -13.54 4.61
N LEU A 47 10.78 -13.23 4.57
CA LEU A 47 9.87 -13.66 3.50
C LEU A 47 9.76 -12.63 2.37
N GLY A 48 10.35 -11.44 2.54
CA GLY A 48 10.42 -10.42 1.51
C GLY A 48 11.55 -10.68 0.51
N HIS A 49 12.18 -9.60 0.06
CA HIS A 49 13.30 -9.64 -0.88
C HIS A 49 14.40 -8.64 -0.48
N PRO A 50 15.60 -8.72 -1.09
CA PRO A 50 16.63 -7.69 -0.88
C PRO A 50 16.07 -6.31 -1.16
N VAL A 51 16.40 -5.33 -0.31
CA VAL A 51 15.86 -3.98 -0.40
C VAL A 51 16.17 -3.37 -1.77
N GLU A 52 15.13 -2.98 -2.50
CA GLU A 52 15.25 -2.25 -3.75
C GLU A 52 14.83 -0.79 -3.53
N TYR A 53 15.65 0.14 -4.03
CA TYR A 53 15.33 1.55 -4.08
C TYR A 53 14.91 1.90 -5.50
N LEU A 54 13.67 2.37 -5.65
CA LEU A 54 13.05 2.64 -6.94
C LEU A 54 12.88 4.14 -7.14
N THR A 55 13.07 4.58 -8.39
CA THR A 55 12.90 5.97 -8.80
C THR A 55 11.76 6.08 -9.82
N LEU A 56 10.75 6.92 -9.56
CA LEU A 56 9.53 7.10 -10.36
C LEU A 56 9.68 8.20 -11.43
N GLU A 57 10.87 8.34 -12.03
CA GLU A 57 11.28 9.55 -12.78
C GLU A 57 10.45 9.87 -14.03
N LYS A 58 10.52 9.05 -15.09
CA LYS A 58 10.01 9.44 -16.42
C LYS A 58 8.51 9.23 -16.62
N GLY A 59 7.89 8.38 -15.82
CA GLY A 59 6.48 8.01 -15.99
C GLY A 59 5.65 8.15 -14.73
N GLY A 60 6.20 8.66 -13.61
CA GLY A 60 5.49 8.68 -12.33
C GLY A 60 5.12 7.28 -11.84
N GLN A 61 5.73 6.22 -12.38
CA GLN A 61 5.51 4.85 -11.98
C GLN A 61 6.72 3.97 -12.28
N THR A 62 6.84 2.87 -11.57
CA THR A 62 7.89 1.85 -11.75
C THR A 62 7.44 0.53 -11.11
N VAL A 63 8.12 -0.57 -11.38
CA VAL A 63 7.78 -1.90 -10.84
C VAL A 63 8.99 -2.46 -10.10
N CYS A 64 8.75 -3.10 -8.95
CA CYS A 64 9.80 -3.81 -8.22
C CYS A 64 10.18 -5.10 -8.94
N LYS A 65 11.48 -5.36 -9.07
CA LYS A 65 12.00 -6.53 -9.81
C LYS A 65 11.84 -7.85 -9.08
N TYR A 66 11.42 -7.82 -7.82
CA TYR A 66 11.37 -9.00 -6.96
C TYR A 66 9.94 -9.44 -6.63
N CYS A 67 9.07 -8.50 -6.24
CA CYS A 67 7.68 -8.80 -5.88
C CYS A 67 6.67 -8.34 -6.94
N ASP A 68 7.15 -7.81 -8.08
CA ASP A 68 6.32 -7.28 -9.17
C ASP A 68 5.29 -6.20 -8.76
N ARG A 69 5.39 -5.68 -7.54
CA ARG A 69 4.57 -4.57 -7.05
C ARG A 69 4.84 -3.32 -7.88
N ARG A 70 3.77 -2.71 -8.38
CA ARG A 70 3.82 -1.45 -9.11
C ARG A 70 3.78 -0.29 -8.13
N PHE A 71 4.73 0.63 -8.25
CA PHE A 71 4.77 1.87 -7.50
C PHE A 71 4.32 3.01 -8.40
N VAL A 72 3.36 3.81 -7.95
CA VAL A 72 2.75 4.90 -8.71
C VAL A 72 2.79 6.17 -7.87
N HIS A 73 3.24 7.27 -8.44
CA HIS A 73 3.27 8.57 -7.79
C HIS A 73 1.85 9.11 -7.63
N ALA A 74 1.53 9.75 -6.50
CA ALA A 74 0.19 10.28 -6.20
C ALA A 74 -0.37 11.25 -7.26
N GLY A 75 0.52 11.88 -8.05
CA GLY A 75 0.15 12.75 -9.18
C GLY A 75 -0.05 12.04 -10.53
N HIS A 76 0.06 10.71 -10.60
CA HIS A 76 -0.12 9.96 -11.85
C HIS A 76 -1.61 9.86 -12.24
N PRO A 77 -1.98 9.96 -13.53
CA PRO A 77 -3.38 9.92 -13.97
C PRO A 77 -4.12 8.64 -13.56
N ASP A 78 -3.43 7.50 -13.49
CA ASP A 78 -4.05 6.22 -13.12
C ASP A 78 -4.49 6.15 -11.65
N VAL A 79 -4.02 7.05 -10.78
CA VAL A 79 -4.36 7.06 -9.35
C VAL A 79 -5.87 7.12 -9.12
N ALA A 80 -6.61 7.85 -9.96
CA ALA A 80 -8.07 7.93 -9.85
C ALA A 80 -8.75 6.58 -10.10
N HIS A 81 -8.27 5.82 -11.09
CA HIS A 81 -8.75 4.47 -11.39
C HIS A 81 -8.38 3.50 -10.26
N ILE A 82 -7.11 3.51 -9.83
CA ILE A 82 -6.61 2.64 -8.75
C ILE A 82 -7.43 2.83 -7.47
N ARG A 83 -7.74 4.08 -7.08
CA ARG A 83 -8.52 4.37 -5.87
C ARG A 83 -10.01 4.05 -5.99
N ARG A 84 -10.56 4.10 -7.21
CA ARG A 84 -11.98 3.81 -7.46
C ARG A 84 -12.24 2.30 -7.52
N ASP A 85 -11.37 1.59 -8.22
CA ASP A 85 -11.61 0.20 -8.64
C ASP A 85 -10.72 -0.79 -7.85
N GLY A 86 -9.63 -0.32 -7.23
CA GLY A 86 -8.71 -1.15 -6.45
C GLY A 86 -9.23 -1.46 -5.04
N LYS A 87 -8.93 -2.67 -4.56
CA LYS A 87 -9.22 -3.09 -3.18
C LYS A 87 -8.05 -2.72 -2.27
N ALA A 88 -8.28 -1.82 -1.32
CA ALA A 88 -7.25 -1.43 -0.36
C ALA A 88 -6.69 -2.65 0.39
N PHE A 89 -5.36 -2.77 0.40
CA PHE A 89 -4.60 -3.85 1.03
C PHE A 89 -3.61 -3.21 2.01
N GLY A 90 -3.58 -3.64 3.28
CA GLY A 90 -2.63 -3.08 4.25
C GLY A 90 -3.14 -1.93 5.12
N ALA A 91 -4.28 -2.12 5.78
CA ALA A 91 -4.47 -1.77 7.19
C ALA A 91 -5.47 -2.80 7.72
N SER A 92 -5.17 -3.42 8.86
CA SER A 92 -5.97 -4.51 9.45
C SER A 92 -7.45 -4.14 9.60
N THR A 93 -8.24 -4.48 8.60
CA THR A 93 -9.63 -4.88 8.80
C THR A 93 -9.73 -6.23 8.15
N GLY A 94 -9.85 -7.27 8.98
CA GLY A 94 -10.06 -8.63 8.51
C GLY A 94 -11.22 -8.62 7.52
N ALA A 95 -10.90 -8.86 6.25
CA ALA A 95 -11.90 -9.32 5.31
C ALA A 95 -12.32 -10.70 5.81
N ALA A 96 -13.47 -10.73 6.49
CA ALA A 96 -14.23 -11.94 6.68
C ALA A 96 -14.39 -12.60 5.29
N LEU A 97 -13.81 -13.79 5.15
CA LEU A 97 -14.22 -14.74 4.13
C LEU A 97 -15.70 -15.04 4.40
N ALA A 98 -16.58 -14.72 3.46
CA ALA A 98 -17.94 -15.22 3.46
C ALA A 98 -17.95 -16.51 2.62
N ASP A 99 -18.15 -17.64 3.29
CA ASP A 99 -18.98 -18.76 2.80
C ASP A 99 -19.89 -19.20 3.96
#